data_AF-A0A5C1AQP6-F1
#
_entry.id   AF-A0A5C1AQP6-F1
#
_cell.length_a   1.000
_cell.length_b   1.000
_cell.length_c   1.000
_cell.angle_alpha   90.00
_cell.angle_beta   90.00
_cell.angle_gamma   90.00
#
_symmetry.space_group_name_H-M   'P 1'
#
loop_
_entity.id
_entity.type
_entity.pdbx_description
1 polymer ?
#
loop_
_entity_poly.entity_id
_entity_poly.type
_entity_poly.pdbx_seq_one_letter_code
_entity_poly.pdbx_strand_id
1 'polypeptide(L)'
;MDEIRILLELIDDNHLAKNHLPGVFHILIGRRISKADGTVISTGLTWRQLAGVLKVAKFDKKLVNELGTDPDDLAPRDREKMWYLAIGLARVDSVNAIQQADQLVPLLKQHGYIIGPSPTTVNAASATAPPKRKK
;
A
#
# COMPACT_ATOMS: atom_id res chain seq x y z
N MET A 1 -2.41 10.08 -12.16
CA MET A 1 -3.30 9.38 -11.19
C MET A 1 -4.03 8.22 -11.84
N ASP A 2 -4.33 8.28 -13.14
CA ASP A 2 -5.06 7.20 -13.83
C ASP A 2 -4.32 5.87 -13.85
N GLU A 3 -2.99 5.85 -13.99
CA GLU A 3 -2.21 4.60 -13.92
C GLU A 3 -2.32 3.88 -12.56
N ILE A 4 -2.47 4.62 -11.46
CA ILE A 4 -2.73 4.01 -10.14
C ILE A 4 -4.17 3.48 -10.07
N ARG A 5 -5.13 4.11 -10.74
CA ARG A 5 -6.50 3.59 -10.83
C ARG A 5 -6.52 2.28 -11.60
N ILE A 6 -5.85 2.22 -12.75
CA ILE A 6 -5.72 1.00 -13.55
C ILE A 6 -5.07 -0.11 -12.71
N LEU A 7 -4.02 0.20 -11.94
CA LEU A 7 -3.42 -0.75 -11.01
C LEU A 7 -4.41 -1.23 -9.93
N LEU A 8 -5.21 -0.32 -9.35
CA LEU A 8 -6.22 -0.67 -8.35
C LEU A 8 -7.34 -1.52 -8.93
N GLU A 9 -7.82 -1.19 -10.13
CA GLU A 9 -8.80 -2.00 -10.87
C GLU A 9 -8.26 -3.41 -11.09
N LEU A 10 -7.00 -3.55 -11.52
CA LEU A 10 -6.36 -4.84 -11.67
C LEU A 10 -6.27 -5.62 -10.34
N ILE A 11 -5.93 -4.93 -9.24
CA ILE A 11 -5.86 -5.55 -7.90
C ILE A 11 -7.24 -6.04 -7.47
N ASP A 12 -8.31 -5.30 -7.77
CA ASP A 12 -9.68 -5.64 -7.41
C ASP A 12 -10.21 -6.79 -8.26
N ASP A 13 -10.03 -6.71 -9.59
CA ASP A 13 -10.47 -7.70 -10.58
C ASP A 13 -9.83 -9.08 -10.34
N ASN A 14 -8.59 -9.11 -9.86
CA ASN A 14 -7.87 -10.34 -9.53
C ASN A 14 -8.00 -10.74 -8.05
N HIS A 15 -8.83 -10.02 -7.28
CA HIS A 15 -9.04 -10.20 -5.84
C HIS A 15 -7.74 -10.23 -5.02
N LEU A 16 -6.70 -9.54 -5.49
CA LEU A 16 -5.38 -9.54 -4.85
C LEU A 16 -5.40 -8.83 -3.50
N ALA A 17 -6.29 -7.85 -3.32
CA ALA A 17 -6.42 -7.16 -2.04
C ALA A 17 -7.07 -7.99 -0.94
N LYS A 18 -7.79 -9.07 -1.28
CA LYS A 18 -8.49 -9.90 -0.30
C LYS A 18 -7.48 -10.58 0.64
N ASN A 19 -7.66 -10.41 1.94
CA ASN A 19 -6.76 -10.80 3.02
C ASN A 19 -5.37 -10.12 3.00
N HIS A 20 -5.13 -9.17 2.10
CA HIS A 20 -3.83 -8.50 1.92
C HIS A 20 -3.96 -6.97 1.84
N LEU A 21 -5.08 -6.41 2.28
CA LEU A 21 -5.35 -4.97 2.19
C LEU A 21 -4.26 -4.10 2.86
N PRO A 22 -3.73 -4.44 4.05
CA PRO A 22 -2.56 -3.76 4.62
C PRO A 22 -1.34 -3.76 3.68
N GLY A 23 -1.06 -4.88 3.02
CA GLY A 23 0.03 -5.00 2.05
C GLY A 23 -0.16 -4.12 0.82
N VAL A 24 -1.39 -4.03 0.29
CA VAL A 24 -1.71 -3.12 -0.82
C VAL A 24 -1.43 -1.67 -0.43
N PHE A 25 -1.87 -1.24 0.76
CA PHE A 25 -1.62 0.13 1.23
C PHE A 25 -0.13 0.39 1.46
N HIS A 26 0.61 -0.57 2.01
CA HIS A 26 2.06 -0.48 2.18
C HIS A 26 2.78 -0.25 0.84
N ILE A 27 2.41 -1.01 -0.21
CA ILE A 27 2.98 -0.86 -1.55
C ILE A 27 2.67 0.53 -2.11
N LEU A 28 1.41 0.94 -2.08
CA LEU A 28 0.97 2.20 -2.70
C LEU A 28 1.52 3.44 -2.00
N ILE A 29 1.72 3.39 -0.68
CA ILE A 29 2.24 4.52 0.11
C ILE A 29 3.76 4.56 0.07
N GLY A 30 4.41 3.43 0.31
CA GLY A 30 5.83 3.38 0.67
C GLY A 30 6.76 2.92 -0.43
N ARG A 31 6.26 2.29 -1.51
CA ARG A 31 7.11 1.68 -2.53
C ARG A 31 7.01 2.39 -3.87
N ARG A 32 8.13 2.38 -4.59
CA ARG A 32 8.18 2.79 -6.00
C ARG A 32 7.50 1.73 -6.86
N ILE A 33 6.67 2.16 -7.80
CA ILE A 33 5.94 1.31 -8.74
C ILE A 33 6.33 1.73 -10.14
N SER A 34 6.78 0.79 -10.95
CA SER A 34 7.12 0.96 -12.35
C SER A 34 6.44 -0.09 -13.21
N LYS A 35 6.28 0.17 -14.50
CA LYS A 35 5.94 -0.87 -15.50
C LYS A 35 7.21 -1.62 -15.91
N ALA A 36 7.05 -2.76 -16.58
CA ALA A 36 8.14 -3.58 -17.10
C ALA A 36 9.05 -2.85 -18.11
N ASP A 37 8.52 -1.84 -18.80
CA ASP A 37 9.26 -0.97 -19.73
C ASP A 37 10.13 0.09 -19.01
N GLY A 38 10.09 0.14 -17.68
CA GLY A 38 10.81 1.11 -16.86
C GLY A 38 10.03 2.40 -16.57
N THR A 39 8.83 2.58 -17.14
CA THR A 39 7.98 3.74 -16.88
C THR A 39 7.60 3.79 -15.41
N VAL A 40 7.86 4.92 -14.75
CA VAL A 40 7.55 5.11 -13.32
C VAL A 40 6.09 5.53 -13.18
N ILE A 41 5.32 4.76 -12.43
CA ILE A 41 3.92 5.04 -12.14
C ILE A 41 3.79 5.88 -10.87
N SER A 42 4.53 5.50 -9.82
CA SER A 42 4.49 6.17 -8.52
C SER A 42 5.80 5.96 -7.78
N THR A 43 6.15 6.91 -6.93
CA THR A 43 7.25 6.80 -5.96
C THR A 43 6.73 6.68 -4.53
N GLY A 44 5.44 6.38 -4.37
CA GLY A 44 4.73 6.42 -3.10
C GLY A 44 3.64 7.49 -3.11
N LEU A 45 2.50 7.19 -2.50
CA LEU A 45 1.37 8.10 -2.33
C LEU A 45 1.30 8.59 -0.89
N THR A 46 0.94 9.85 -0.72
CA THR A 46 0.48 10.33 0.58
C THR A 46 -0.85 9.67 0.95
N TRP A 47 -1.17 9.61 2.25
CA TRP A 47 -2.44 9.04 2.72
C TRP A 47 -3.65 9.74 2.10
N ARG A 48 -3.58 11.07 1.94
CA ARG A 48 -4.63 11.88 1.31
C ARG A 48 -4.80 11.51 -0.17
N GLN A 49 -3.70 11.30 -0.90
CA GLN A 49 -3.76 10.86 -2.29
C GLN A 49 -4.36 9.46 -2.40
N LEU A 50 -3.90 8.50 -1.60
CA LEU A 50 -4.42 7.14 -1.61
C LEU A 50 -5.92 7.10 -1.32
N ALA A 51 -6.37 7.75 -0.25
CA ALA A 51 -7.79 7.82 0.09
C ALA A 51 -8.65 8.44 -1.03
N GLY A 52 -8.12 9.48 -1.69
CA GLY A 52 -8.78 10.11 -2.83
C GLY A 52 -8.88 9.18 -4.03
N VAL A 53 -7.82 8.43 -4.35
CA VAL A 53 -7.84 7.50 -5.48
C VAL A 53 -8.75 6.31 -5.21
N LEU A 54 -8.70 5.70 -4.03
CA LEU A 54 -9.60 4.60 -3.64
C LEU A 54 -11.07 5.00 -3.75
N LYS A 55 -11.40 6.24 -3.36
CA LYS A 55 -12.76 6.79 -3.51
C LYS A 55 -13.17 6.89 -4.97
N VAL A 56 -12.29 7.36 -5.85
CA VAL A 56 -12.63 7.56 -7.27
C VAL A 56 -12.66 6.24 -8.03
N ALA A 57 -11.75 5.31 -7.73
CA ALA A 57 -11.70 3.97 -8.31
C ALA A 57 -12.87 3.08 -7.83
N LYS A 58 -13.70 3.56 -6.88
CA LYS A 58 -14.79 2.80 -6.27
C LYS A 58 -14.34 1.43 -5.73
N PHE A 59 -13.12 1.38 -5.21
CA PHE A 59 -12.52 0.17 -4.67
C PHE A 59 -13.44 -0.51 -3.65
N ASP A 60 -13.44 -1.85 -3.60
CA ASP A 60 -14.38 -2.57 -2.75
C ASP A 60 -14.26 -2.14 -1.27
N LYS A 61 -15.31 -1.49 -0.78
CA LYS A 61 -15.37 -0.97 0.57
C LYS A 61 -15.45 -2.09 1.60
N LYS A 62 -15.97 -3.26 1.25
CA LYS A 62 -16.11 -4.39 2.17
C LYS A 62 -14.76 -4.93 2.64
N LEU A 63 -13.69 -4.66 1.89
CA LEU A 63 -12.33 -5.03 2.30
C LEU A 63 -11.91 -4.35 3.61
N VAL A 64 -12.49 -3.19 3.97
CA VAL A 64 -12.18 -2.54 5.26
C VAL A 64 -12.66 -3.36 6.47
N ASN A 65 -13.57 -4.33 6.26
CA ASN A 65 -13.98 -5.28 7.29
C ASN A 65 -12.79 -6.12 7.80
N GLU A 66 -11.80 -6.39 6.94
CA GLU A 66 -10.55 -7.06 7.31
C GLU A 66 -9.76 -6.29 8.37
N LEU A 67 -10.00 -4.97 8.46
CA LEU A 67 -9.36 -4.07 9.41
C LEU A 67 -10.22 -3.85 10.67
N GLY A 68 -11.31 -4.60 10.83
CA GLY A 68 -12.25 -4.48 11.96
C GLY A 68 -13.16 -3.26 11.89
N THR A 69 -13.40 -2.72 10.70
CA THR A 69 -14.36 -1.62 10.48
C THR A 69 -15.40 -2.05 9.47
N ASP A 70 -16.68 -1.93 9.82
CA ASP A 70 -17.77 -2.11 8.86
C ASP A 70 -18.16 -0.76 8.24
N PRO A 71 -18.11 -0.60 6.90
CA PRO A 71 -18.48 0.66 6.24
C PRO A 71 -19.95 1.04 6.46
N ASP A 72 -20.83 0.07 6.68
CA ASP A 72 -22.26 0.29 6.90
C ASP A 72 -22.55 0.74 8.34
N ASP A 73 -21.73 0.35 9.32
CA ASP A 73 -21.85 0.78 10.73
C ASP A 73 -21.26 2.17 10.99
N LEU A 74 -20.47 2.72 10.07
CA LEU A 74 -19.91 4.06 10.21
C LEU A 74 -20.99 5.14 10.15
N ALA A 75 -20.87 6.15 11.01
CA ALA A 75 -21.70 7.36 10.92
C ALA A 75 -21.52 8.03 9.55
N PRO A 76 -22.55 8.71 8.99
CA PRO A 76 -22.47 9.33 7.66
C PRO A 76 -21.24 10.24 7.46
N ARG A 77 -20.83 10.95 8.52
CA ARG A 77 -19.64 11.81 8.53
C ARG A 77 -18.33 11.02 8.39
N ASP A 78 -18.25 9.85 9.00
CA ASP A 78 -17.05 9.01 8.99
C ASP A 78 -16.96 8.15 7.74
N ARG A 79 -18.11 7.83 7.10
CA ARG A 79 -18.14 7.20 5.77
C ARG A 79 -17.39 8.02 4.72
N GLU A 80 -17.42 9.35 4.81
CA GLU A 80 -16.66 10.23 3.90
C GLU A 80 -15.14 10.12 4.10
N LYS A 81 -14.72 9.78 5.33
CA LYS A 81 -13.31 9.63 5.74
C LYS A 81 -12.88 8.18 5.89
N MET A 82 -13.74 7.24 5.52
CA MET A 82 -13.56 5.79 5.73
C MET A 82 -12.19 5.31 5.25
N TRP A 83 -11.76 5.68 4.04
CA TRP A 83 -10.45 5.26 3.53
C TRP A 83 -9.29 5.82 4.33
N TYR A 84 -9.42 7.03 4.89
CA TYR A 84 -8.41 7.59 5.76
C TYR A 84 -8.31 6.83 7.08
N LEU A 85 -9.46 6.44 7.64
CA LEU A 85 -9.52 5.57 8.82
C LEU A 85 -8.94 4.18 8.54
N ALA A 86 -9.32 3.57 7.42
CA ALA A 86 -8.83 2.27 6.98
C ALA A 86 -7.30 2.26 6.83
N ILE A 87 -6.71 3.27 6.18
CA ILE A 87 -5.25 3.38 6.06
C ILE A 87 -4.59 3.44 7.45
N GLY A 88 -5.17 4.20 8.39
CA GLY A 88 -4.68 4.26 9.77
C GLY A 88 -4.77 2.93 10.52
N LEU A 89 -5.89 2.22 10.36
CA LEU A 89 -6.13 0.91 10.99
C LEU A 89 -5.27 -0.21 10.40
N ALA A 90 -4.94 -0.11 9.12
CA ALA A 90 -4.12 -1.10 8.43
C ALA A 90 -2.69 -1.21 8.96
N ARG A 91 -2.22 -0.23 9.77
CA ARG A 91 -0.86 -0.19 10.32
C ARG A 91 0.17 -0.49 9.20
N VAL A 92 0.19 0.37 8.19
CA VAL A 92 0.92 0.15 6.93
C VAL A 92 2.43 -0.06 7.07
N ASP A 93 3.01 0.28 8.22
CA ASP A 93 4.43 0.07 8.54
C ASP A 93 4.67 -1.19 9.40
N SER A 94 3.63 -1.96 9.70
CA SER A 94 3.72 -3.18 10.50
C SER A 94 4.38 -4.33 9.74
N VAL A 95 4.94 -5.28 10.49
CA VAL A 95 5.53 -6.51 9.91
C VAL A 95 4.51 -7.27 9.07
N ASN A 96 3.24 -7.32 9.51
CA ASN A 96 2.17 -7.95 8.76
C ASN A 96 1.95 -7.27 7.39
N ALA A 97 1.89 -5.94 7.35
CA ALA A 97 1.73 -5.20 6.09
C ALA A 97 2.91 -5.44 5.13
N ILE A 98 4.14 -5.52 5.66
CA ILE A 98 5.33 -5.84 4.86
C ILE A 98 5.24 -7.26 4.29
N GLN A 99 4.89 -8.25 5.09
CA GLN A 99 4.77 -9.65 4.66
C GLN A 99 3.69 -9.81 3.58
N GLN A 100 2.52 -9.20 3.78
CA GLN A 100 1.46 -9.19 2.77
C GLN A 100 1.90 -8.49 1.49
N ALA A 101 2.62 -7.37 1.60
CA ALA A 101 3.19 -6.71 0.43
C ALA A 101 4.15 -7.61 -0.34
N ASP A 102 5.05 -8.31 0.36
CA ASP A 102 6.03 -9.20 -0.28
C ASP A 102 5.38 -10.40 -0.97
N GLN A 103 4.22 -10.87 -0.49
CA GLN A 103 3.39 -11.86 -1.17
C GLN A 103 2.72 -11.31 -2.45
N LEU A 104 2.35 -10.02 -2.46
CA LEU A 104 1.73 -9.36 -3.61
C LEU A 104 2.71 -8.98 -4.73
N VAL A 105 3.95 -8.63 -4.38
CA VAL A 105 4.98 -8.24 -5.36
C VAL A 105 5.12 -9.24 -6.53
N PRO A 106 5.27 -10.56 -6.32
CA PRO A 106 5.40 -11.50 -7.44
C PRO A 106 4.14 -11.58 -8.29
N LEU A 107 2.95 -11.42 -7.70
CA LEU A 107 1.67 -11.42 -8.43
C LEU A 107 1.58 -10.17 -9.32
N LEU A 108 1.86 -8.99 -8.77
CA LEU A 108 1.89 -7.74 -9.55
C LEU A 108 2.92 -7.77 -10.68
N LYS A 109 4.04 -8.48 -10.48
CA LYS A 109 5.05 -8.69 -11.52
C LYS A 109 4.54 -9.51 -12.69
N GLN A 110 3.68 -10.50 -12.47
CA GLN A 110 3.04 -11.27 -13.54
C GLN A 110 2.15 -10.39 -14.43
N HIS A 111 1.62 -9.29 -13.87
CA HIS A 111 0.83 -8.29 -14.58
C HIS A 111 1.66 -7.12 -15.15
N GLY A 112 2.99 -7.22 -15.15
CA GLY A 112 3.87 -6.22 -15.76
C GLY A 112 4.25 -5.04 -14.86
N TYR A 113 3.98 -5.13 -13.55
CA TYR A 113 4.38 -4.10 -12.58
C TYR A 113 5.62 -4.53 -11.78
N ILE A 114 6.59 -3.63 -11.67
CA ILE A 114 7.80 -3.79 -10.87
C ILE A 114 7.67 -2.92 -9.62
N ILE A 115 7.69 -3.56 -8.46
CA ILE A 115 7.62 -2.90 -7.15
C ILE A 115 9.03 -2.81 -6.57
N GLY A 116 9.44 -1.61 -6.17
CA GLY A 116 10.71 -1.34 -5.50
C GLY A 116 10.80 -1.94 -4.10
N PRO A 117 11.99 -1.93 -3.49
CA PRO A 117 12.20 -2.50 -2.15
C PRO A 117 11.41 -1.74 -1.07
N SER A 118 11.15 -2.41 0.05
CA SER A 118 10.48 -1.80 1.20
C SER A 118 11.33 -0.67 1.79
N PRO A 119 10.75 0.50 2.15
CA PRO A 119 11.50 1.60 2.75
C PRO A 119 12.20 1.19 4.05
N THR A 120 11.61 0.26 4.81
CA THR A 120 12.16 -0.20 6.10
C THR A 120 13.44 -1.05 5.94
N THR A 121 13.58 -1.77 4.83
CA THR A 121 14.78 -2.59 4.57
C THR A 121 16.03 -1.78 4.25
N VAL A 122 15.88 -0.52 3.82
CA VAL A 122 17.03 0.33 3.47
C VAL A 122 17.70 0.92 4.72
N ASN A 123 16.98 1.05 5.85
CA ASN A 123 17.52 1.69 7.06
C ASN A 123 18.26 0.70 8.01
N ALA A 124 18.12 -0.61 7.81
CA ALA A 124 18.82 -1.61 8.62
C ALA A 124 20.30 -1.79 8.22
N ALA A 125 20.69 -1.36 7.02
CA ALA A 125 22.08 -1.50 6.53
C ALA A 125 23.02 -0.35 6.91
N SER A 126 22.53 0.69 7.62
CA SER A 126 23.32 1.89 7.96
C SER A 126 23.69 2.02 9.44
N ALA A 127 23.29 1.07 10.31
CA ALA A 127 23.32 1.24 11.76
C ALA A 127 24.44 0.48 12.50
N THR A 128 25.57 0.15 11.88
CA THR A 128 26.68 -0.52 12.58
C THR A 128 28.07 -0.04 12.15
N ALA A 129 28.50 1.12 12.66
CA ALA A 129 29.88 1.35 13.08
C ALA A 129 30.00 2.64 13.94
N PRO A 130 30.16 2.56 15.27
CA PRO A 130 30.60 3.72 16.04
C PRO A 130 32.07 4.04 15.70
N PRO A 131 32.46 5.32 15.55
CA PRO A 131 33.84 5.67 15.24
C PRO A 131 34.75 5.32 16.43
N LYS A 132 35.76 4.48 16.20
CA LYS A 132 36.86 4.24 17.15
C LYS A 132 37.58 5.56 17.42
N ARG A 133 37.34 6.18 18.58
CA ARG A 133 38.17 7.27 19.10
C ARG A 133 39.57 6.71 19.36
N LYS A 134 40.56 7.19 18.60
CA LYS A 134 41.99 7.01 18.93
C LYS A 134 42.31 7.91 20.13
N LYS A 135 42.92 7.34 21.16
CA LYS A 135 43.69 8.06 22.18
C LYS A 135 45.11 8.28 21.67
#